data_AF-A0A137NW43-F1
#
_entry.id   AF-A0A137NW43-F1
#
_cell.length_a   1.000
_cell.length_b   1.000
_cell.length_c   1.000
_cell.angle_alpha   90.00
_cell.angle_beta   90.00
_cell.angle_gamma   90.00
#
_symmetry.space_group_name_H-M   'P 1'
#
loop_
_entity.id
_entity.type
_entity.pdbx_description
1 polymer ?
#
loop_
_entity_poly.entity_id
_entity_poly.type
_entity_poly.pdbx_seq_one_letter_code
_entity_poly.pdbx_strand_id
1 'polypeptide(L)'
;INNQKTADFSLCLEFNNIDDLSSFILKSKQVNFTYLSLVGAKKLQSAPKIQTLIENHEELSSYKVYYPKSPTPPYTSPLKLLTKSSFWENLLNVFFQNPYEKTPIFSIAHFNPKTAPQSLLAAIYYTGYKSQPDQPKELTLYMENYAKANLKLLLRQCSLSAVQALLIYYIAYYREGNIPLHFTCRAHATRIGYALGIHLDNKIFSELEKYTRRLALIKLRCINIVGSSSHNLTANFLTEFGPLNIKSIEPKWQTSNKSSVIYYEDENERLLYAVCSAHFINFFDELKYSVNNSLYSSARESRYKSEWNKTRKDITRVYQKYTRIFQSLNSVYPDYTQITSKYEFQICIFYHDTMVDMNSKLINKIEDLNSSDIDKAVYHLDWMFNYIYSNNQARTFTQTLITLLGYQYLSYYKLCSPSTRQNIQAKLVQMIQTLAIYYIPSNALSFIILKNGYRSIVGDNIS
;
A
#
# COMPACT_ATOMS: atom_id res chain seq x y z
N ILE A 1 -23.90 -12.78 5.25
CA ILE A 1 -23.20 -11.77 4.42
C ILE A 1 -23.91 -10.45 4.69
N ASN A 2 -23.38 -9.62 5.58
CA ASN A 2 -23.94 -8.28 5.80
C ASN A 2 -23.57 -7.44 4.59
N ASN A 3 -24.56 -7.02 3.82
CA ASN A 3 -24.42 -6.01 2.78
C ASN A 3 -24.13 -4.67 3.45
N GLN A 4 -22.86 -4.46 3.83
CA GLN A 4 -22.37 -3.11 4.04
C GLN A 4 -22.39 -2.47 2.65
N LYS A 5 -23.47 -1.73 2.35
CA LYS A 5 -23.58 -0.90 1.14
C LYS A 5 -22.25 -0.17 1.01
N THR A 6 -21.64 -0.23 -0.17
CA THR A 6 -20.48 0.60 -0.53
C THR A 6 -20.71 1.99 0.05
N ALA A 7 -19.82 2.45 0.93
CA ALA A 7 -20.02 3.66 1.73
C ALA A 7 -20.51 4.78 0.81
N ASP A 8 -21.80 5.11 0.94
CA ASP A 8 -22.44 6.11 0.12
C ASP A 8 -22.08 7.46 0.71
N PHE A 9 -21.17 8.14 0.03
CA PHE A 9 -20.77 9.49 0.41
C PHE A 9 -21.85 10.54 0.10
N SER A 10 -23.04 10.14 -0.38
CA SER A 10 -24.20 11.03 -0.52
C SER A 10 -24.52 11.76 0.79
N LEU A 11 -24.49 11.06 1.93
CA LEU A 11 -24.69 11.64 3.26
C LEU A 11 -23.67 12.73 3.58
N CYS A 12 -22.43 12.57 3.14
CA CYS A 12 -21.39 13.58 3.32
C CYS A 12 -21.69 14.88 2.54
N LEU A 13 -22.54 14.83 1.51
CA LEU A 13 -22.97 16.01 0.75
C LEU A 13 -24.15 16.74 1.41
N GLU A 14 -24.77 16.17 2.45
CA GLU A 14 -25.87 16.81 3.17
C GLU A 14 -25.37 17.91 4.13
N PHE A 15 -24.13 17.82 4.59
CA PHE A 15 -23.53 18.79 5.51
C PHE A 15 -23.30 20.16 4.86
N ASN A 16 -23.59 21.23 5.61
CA ASN A 16 -23.46 22.62 5.17
C ASN A 16 -22.24 23.34 5.75
N ASN A 17 -21.51 22.70 6.65
CA ASN A 17 -20.23 23.18 7.16
C ASN A 17 -19.25 22.01 7.30
N ILE A 18 -17.96 22.33 7.30
CA ILE A 18 -16.89 21.34 7.30
C ILE A 18 -16.66 20.69 8.67
N ASP A 19 -17.07 21.36 9.76
CA ASP A 19 -16.93 20.86 11.13
C ASP A 19 -17.89 19.68 11.38
N ASP A 20 -19.14 19.82 10.98
CA ASP A 20 -20.15 18.76 11.07
C ASP A 20 -19.78 17.57 10.17
N LEU A 21 -19.30 17.85 8.96
CA LEU A 21 -18.80 16.79 8.07
C LEU A 21 -17.62 16.04 8.72
N SER A 22 -16.67 16.77 9.31
CA SER A 22 -15.51 16.17 9.99
C SER A 22 -15.96 15.35 11.20
N SER A 23 -16.89 15.87 12.00
CA SER A 23 -17.47 15.19 13.15
C SER A 23 -18.18 13.91 12.74
N PHE A 24 -19.00 13.95 11.68
CA PHE A 24 -19.66 12.77 11.12
C PHE A 24 -18.65 11.73 10.68
N ILE A 25 -17.64 12.12 9.90
CA ILE A 25 -16.60 11.21 9.40
C ILE A 25 -15.89 10.51 10.56
N LEU A 26 -15.48 11.27 11.58
CA LEU A 26 -14.67 10.75 12.68
C LEU A 26 -15.48 9.94 13.71
N LYS A 27 -16.74 10.30 13.96
CA LYS A 27 -17.52 9.77 15.09
C LYS A 27 -18.58 8.75 14.70
N SER A 28 -19.10 8.79 13.47
CA SER A 28 -20.26 7.95 13.07
C SER A 28 -19.95 6.44 13.01
N LYS A 29 -18.67 6.06 12.92
CA LYS A 29 -18.22 4.70 12.54
C LYS A 29 -18.76 4.21 11.17
N GLN A 30 -19.48 5.06 10.43
CA GLN A 30 -20.04 4.73 9.11
C GLN A 30 -19.03 4.96 7.99
N VAL A 31 -18.05 5.84 8.22
CA VAL A 31 -17.00 6.15 7.26
C VAL A 31 -15.77 5.30 7.55
N ASN A 32 -15.34 4.53 6.57
CA ASN A 32 -14.09 3.80 6.66
C ASN A 32 -12.90 4.72 6.38
N PHE A 33 -11.99 4.90 7.34
CA PHE A 33 -10.85 5.82 7.21
C PHE A 33 -9.87 5.46 6.11
N THR A 34 -9.61 4.17 5.89
CA THR A 34 -8.78 3.72 4.77
C THR A 34 -9.46 4.05 3.46
N TYR A 35 -10.75 3.78 3.32
CA TYR A 35 -11.50 4.16 2.12
C TYR A 35 -11.48 5.66 1.86
N LEU A 36 -11.76 6.45 2.90
CA LEU A 36 -11.74 7.89 2.83
C LEU A 36 -10.36 8.39 2.37
N SER A 37 -9.30 7.91 3.00
CA SER A 37 -7.94 8.33 2.69
C SER A 37 -7.49 7.93 1.28
N LEU A 38 -7.92 6.77 0.80
CA LEU A 38 -7.50 6.25 -0.51
C LEU A 38 -8.36 6.75 -1.67
N VAL A 39 -9.67 6.93 -1.44
CA VAL A 39 -10.66 7.14 -2.51
C VAL A 39 -11.62 8.26 -2.17
N GLY A 40 -12.22 8.18 -0.98
CA GLY A 40 -13.36 9.00 -0.60
C GLY A 40 -13.05 10.47 -0.57
N ALA A 41 -11.90 10.86 -0.02
CA ALA A 41 -11.53 12.26 0.15
C ALA A 41 -11.37 12.97 -1.19
N LYS A 42 -10.67 12.36 -2.15
CA LYS A 42 -10.50 12.94 -3.50
C LYS A 42 -11.83 13.04 -4.23
N LYS A 43 -12.68 12.00 -4.13
CA LYS A 43 -14.03 12.01 -4.73
C LYS A 43 -14.90 13.10 -4.10
N LEU A 44 -14.97 13.16 -2.77
CA LEU A 44 -15.70 14.17 -2.03
C LEU A 44 -15.21 15.58 -2.38
N GLN A 45 -13.91 15.80 -2.34
CA GLN A 45 -13.29 17.08 -2.68
C GLN A 45 -13.51 17.48 -4.15
N SER A 46 -13.83 16.56 -5.06
CA SER A 46 -14.23 16.92 -6.43
C SER A 46 -15.69 17.39 -6.55
N ALA A 47 -16.52 17.19 -5.52
CA ALA A 47 -17.90 17.66 -5.52
C ALA A 47 -17.94 19.18 -5.27
N PRO A 48 -18.64 19.98 -6.09
CA PRO A 48 -18.64 21.44 -5.99
C PRO A 48 -18.98 21.96 -4.58
N LYS A 49 -19.97 21.37 -3.92
CA LYS A 49 -20.35 21.74 -2.54
C LYS A 49 -19.17 21.61 -1.57
N ILE A 50 -18.44 20.49 -1.63
CA ILE A 50 -17.30 20.25 -0.75
C ILE A 50 -16.12 21.16 -1.12
N GLN A 51 -15.92 21.47 -2.40
CA GLN A 51 -14.92 22.47 -2.82
C GLN A 51 -15.20 23.82 -2.17
N THR A 52 -16.44 24.30 -2.24
CA THR A 52 -16.85 25.54 -1.59
C THR A 52 -16.61 25.50 -0.07
N LEU A 53 -16.90 24.39 0.61
CA LEU A 53 -16.61 24.24 2.04
C LEU A 53 -15.09 24.32 2.35
N ILE A 54 -14.26 23.77 1.48
CA ILE A 54 -12.79 23.81 1.62
C ILE A 54 -12.25 25.21 1.32
N GLU A 55 -12.74 25.87 0.27
CA GLU A 55 -12.33 27.22 -0.14
C GLU A 55 -12.69 28.27 0.92
N ASN A 56 -13.84 28.13 1.57
CA ASN A 56 -14.27 29.00 2.67
C ASN A 56 -13.46 28.79 3.97
N HIS A 57 -12.60 27.77 4.03
CA HIS A 57 -11.79 27.49 5.22
C HIS A 57 -10.50 28.33 5.20
N GLU A 58 -10.59 29.56 5.72
CA GLU A 58 -9.59 30.64 5.64
C GLU A 58 -8.13 30.19 5.86
N GLU A 59 -7.90 29.31 6.84
CA GLU A 59 -6.54 28.88 7.21
C GLU A 59 -5.80 28.14 6.08
N LEU A 60 -6.50 27.52 5.12
CA LEU A 60 -5.83 26.81 4.04
C LEU A 60 -5.02 27.73 3.13
N SER A 61 -5.48 28.98 2.97
CA SER A 61 -4.81 30.01 2.17
C SER A 61 -3.43 30.38 2.74
N SER A 62 -3.19 30.12 4.02
CA SER A 62 -1.92 30.43 4.69
C SER A 62 -0.81 29.41 4.41
N TYR A 63 -1.14 28.21 3.93
CA TYR A 63 -0.15 27.16 3.69
C TYR A 63 0.48 27.27 2.30
N LYS A 64 1.81 27.24 2.26
CA LYS A 64 2.54 27.20 1.00
C LYS A 64 2.35 25.83 0.33
N VAL A 65 1.81 25.84 -0.89
CA VAL A 65 1.69 24.60 -1.68
C VAL A 65 3.08 24.00 -1.90
N TYR A 66 3.22 22.75 -1.49
CA TYR A 66 4.44 22.00 -1.71
C TYR A 66 4.50 21.51 -3.14
N TYR A 67 5.39 22.14 -3.92
CA TYR A 67 5.81 21.64 -5.22
C TYR A 67 7.15 20.92 -5.04
N PRO A 68 7.24 19.60 -5.28
CA PRO A 68 8.53 18.92 -5.31
C PRO A 68 9.41 19.66 -6.33
N LYS A 69 10.58 20.14 -5.89
CA LYS A 69 11.55 20.73 -6.81
C LYS A 69 12.01 19.63 -7.76
N SER A 70 11.51 19.64 -9.00
CA SER A 70 12.13 18.84 -10.06
C SER A 70 13.41 19.56 -10.50
N PRO A 71 14.58 18.90 -10.47
CA PRO A 71 15.75 19.43 -11.16
C PRO A 71 15.39 19.47 -12.65
N THR A 72 15.23 20.68 -13.19
CA THR A 72 14.95 20.87 -14.62
C THR A 72 16.23 20.54 -15.38
N PRO A 73 16.29 19.46 -16.17
CA PRO A 73 17.48 19.16 -16.95
C PRO A 73 17.67 20.21 -18.05
N PRO A 74 18.92 20.54 -18.42
CA PRO A 74 19.20 21.48 -19.49
C PRO A 74 18.68 20.94 -20.83
N TYR A 75 17.81 21.74 -21.42
CA TYR A 75 17.03 21.60 -22.64
C TYR A 75 17.62 20.72 -23.77
N THR A 76 16.91 19.61 -24.04
CA THR A 76 16.43 19.21 -25.37
C THR A 76 14.93 18.90 -25.23
N SER A 77 14.11 18.98 -26.29
CA SER A 77 12.67 18.64 -26.19
C SER A 77 12.50 17.30 -25.45
N PRO A 78 11.70 17.21 -24.37
CA PRO A 78 11.58 16.01 -23.54
C PRO A 78 11.25 14.75 -24.34
N LEU A 79 10.52 14.88 -25.45
CA LEU A 79 10.18 13.78 -26.34
C LEU A 79 11.39 13.18 -27.08
N LYS A 80 12.49 13.92 -27.25
CA LYS A 80 13.75 13.38 -27.80
C LYS A 80 14.38 12.32 -26.90
N LEU A 81 13.99 12.23 -25.62
CA LEU A 81 14.44 11.15 -24.74
C LEU A 81 13.92 9.79 -25.21
N LEU A 82 12.74 9.75 -25.85
CA LEU A 82 12.11 8.51 -26.33
C LEU A 82 12.95 7.78 -27.39
N THR A 83 13.83 8.50 -28.10
CA THR A 83 14.71 7.93 -29.13
C THR A 83 16.02 7.38 -28.57
N LYS A 84 16.30 7.59 -27.27
CA LYS A 84 17.53 7.13 -26.62
C LYS A 84 17.29 5.79 -25.92
N SER A 85 18.07 4.76 -26.21
CA SER A 85 17.98 3.47 -25.49
C SER A 85 18.21 3.62 -23.99
N SER A 86 19.14 4.51 -23.61
CA SER A 86 19.48 4.81 -22.22
C SER A 86 18.30 5.35 -21.40
N PHE A 87 17.32 6.00 -22.05
CA PHE A 87 16.09 6.41 -21.38
C PHE A 87 15.31 5.19 -20.90
N TRP A 88 15.03 4.24 -21.80
CA TRP A 88 14.29 3.02 -21.49
C TRP A 88 15.02 2.09 -20.51
N GLU A 89 16.35 1.97 -20.65
CA GLU A 89 17.21 1.26 -19.70
C GLU A 89 17.14 1.88 -18.30
N ASN A 90 17.16 3.21 -18.21
CA ASN A 90 16.99 3.89 -16.93
C ASN A 90 15.60 3.64 -16.32
N LEU A 91 14.53 3.62 -17.11
CA LEU A 91 13.19 3.27 -16.61
C LEU A 91 13.12 1.85 -16.05
N LEU A 92 13.79 0.90 -16.70
CA LEU A 92 13.95 -0.47 -16.20
C LEU A 92 14.67 -0.50 -14.85
N ASN A 93 15.81 0.18 -14.75
CA ASN A 93 16.58 0.25 -13.49
C ASN A 93 15.74 0.83 -12.35
N VAL A 94 15.04 1.94 -12.59
CA VAL A 94 14.15 2.57 -11.60
C VAL A 94 13.03 1.63 -11.18
N PHE A 95 12.44 0.86 -12.10
CA PHE A 95 11.40 -0.13 -11.77
C PHE A 95 11.95 -1.25 -10.87
N PHE A 96 13.11 -1.81 -11.22
CA PHE A 96 13.67 -2.93 -10.47
C PHE A 96 14.22 -2.51 -9.10
N GLN A 97 14.71 -1.28 -8.95
CA GLN A 97 15.26 -0.76 -7.69
C GLN A 97 14.20 -0.31 -6.66
N ASN A 98 12.92 -0.15 -7.05
CA ASN A 98 11.90 0.37 -6.12
C ASN A 98 10.53 -0.34 -6.25
N PRO A 99 9.75 -0.19 -7.34
CA PRO A 99 8.50 -0.94 -7.50
C PRO A 99 8.65 -2.45 -7.35
N TYR A 100 9.63 -3.06 -8.02
CA TYR A 100 9.78 -4.52 -8.06
C TYR A 100 10.11 -5.11 -6.70
N GLU A 101 11.04 -4.52 -5.95
CA GLU A 101 11.44 -5.02 -4.62
C GLU A 101 10.24 -5.16 -3.67
N LYS A 102 9.32 -4.19 -3.71
CA LYS A 102 8.10 -4.20 -2.89
C LYS A 102 7.07 -5.18 -3.42
N THR A 103 7.10 -5.50 -4.72
CA THR A 103 6.09 -6.32 -5.37
C THR A 103 6.68 -7.21 -6.46
N PRO A 104 7.49 -8.22 -6.06
CA PRO A 104 8.03 -9.18 -7.01
C PRO A 104 6.89 -10.03 -7.58
N ILE A 105 6.85 -10.14 -8.91
CA ILE A 105 5.78 -10.81 -9.68
C ILE A 105 6.32 -11.75 -10.78
N PHE A 106 7.64 -11.83 -10.96
CA PHE A 106 8.35 -12.76 -11.84
C PHE A 106 9.76 -13.04 -11.29
N SER A 107 10.57 -13.84 -11.99
CA SER A 107 11.96 -14.11 -11.62
C SER A 107 12.89 -13.02 -12.15
N ILE A 108 13.72 -12.40 -11.29
CA ILE A 108 14.80 -11.50 -11.78
C ILE A 108 15.80 -12.30 -12.62
N ALA A 109 16.19 -13.48 -12.14
CA ALA A 109 17.22 -14.32 -12.76
C ALA A 109 16.91 -14.67 -14.22
N HIS A 110 15.63 -14.75 -14.58
CA HIS A 110 15.16 -15.16 -15.91
C HIS A 110 14.47 -14.03 -16.69
N PHE A 111 14.38 -12.82 -16.14
CA PHE A 111 13.77 -11.71 -16.87
C PHE A 111 14.76 -11.14 -17.88
N ASN A 112 14.39 -11.16 -19.16
CA ASN A 112 15.15 -10.56 -20.24
C ASN A 112 14.29 -9.55 -20.99
N PRO A 113 14.63 -8.24 -20.99
CA PRO A 113 13.83 -7.22 -21.64
C PRO A 113 13.76 -7.37 -23.17
N LYS A 114 14.70 -8.09 -23.79
CA LYS A 114 14.68 -8.34 -25.25
C LYS A 114 13.63 -9.36 -25.67
N THR A 115 13.24 -10.26 -24.77
CA THR A 115 12.29 -11.34 -25.04
C THR A 115 11.00 -11.21 -24.23
N ALA A 116 10.93 -10.25 -23.31
CA ALA A 116 9.75 -10.01 -22.49
C ALA A 116 8.56 -9.54 -23.37
N PRO A 117 7.32 -9.98 -23.08
CA PRO A 117 6.15 -9.50 -23.80
C PRO A 117 6.05 -7.98 -23.76
N GLN A 118 5.78 -7.35 -24.92
CA GLN A 118 5.72 -5.89 -25.04
C GLN A 118 4.72 -5.25 -24.07
N SER A 119 3.60 -5.94 -23.80
CA SER A 119 2.59 -5.45 -22.86
C SER A 119 3.08 -5.41 -21.41
N LEU A 120 3.95 -6.33 -21.02
CA LEU A 120 4.62 -6.33 -19.71
C LEU A 120 5.68 -5.23 -19.64
N LEU A 121 6.52 -5.10 -20.67
CA LEU A 121 7.53 -4.03 -20.75
C LEU A 121 6.92 -2.65 -20.69
N ALA A 122 5.81 -2.43 -21.39
CA ALA A 122 5.10 -1.15 -21.36
C ALA A 122 4.66 -0.76 -19.94
N ALA A 123 4.14 -1.72 -19.16
CA ALA A 123 3.76 -1.48 -17.76
C ALA A 123 4.97 -1.20 -16.86
N ILE A 124 6.09 -1.91 -17.08
CA ILE A 124 7.37 -1.70 -16.40
C ILE A 124 7.89 -0.29 -16.67
N TYR A 125 7.97 0.11 -17.95
CA TYR A 125 8.44 1.44 -18.34
C TYR A 125 7.56 2.56 -17.78
N TYR A 126 6.24 2.44 -17.88
CA TYR A 126 5.32 3.41 -17.30
C TYR A 126 5.53 3.58 -15.79
N THR A 127 5.66 2.47 -15.06
CA THR A 127 5.83 2.51 -13.61
C THR A 127 7.21 3.00 -13.20
N GLY A 128 8.24 2.68 -13.98
CA GLY A 128 9.58 3.26 -13.85
C GLY A 128 9.52 4.78 -14.02
N TYR A 129 8.87 5.27 -15.07
CA TYR A 129 8.70 6.70 -15.35
C TYR A 129 7.97 7.42 -14.21
N LYS A 130 6.83 6.87 -13.75
CA LYS A 130 6.04 7.44 -12.66
C LYS A 130 6.77 7.42 -11.30
N SER A 131 7.86 6.66 -11.20
CA SER A 131 8.72 6.63 -10.00
C SER A 131 9.90 7.60 -10.08
N GLN A 132 10.11 8.29 -11.21
CA GLN A 132 11.14 9.31 -11.36
C GLN A 132 10.69 10.64 -10.73
N PRO A 133 11.64 11.43 -10.18
CA PRO A 133 11.33 12.74 -9.61
C PRO A 133 11.00 13.80 -10.67
N ASP A 134 11.64 13.73 -11.84
CA ASP A 134 11.38 14.62 -12.97
C ASP A 134 10.44 13.97 -13.98
N GLN A 135 9.34 14.66 -14.30
CA GLN A 135 8.29 14.17 -15.19
C GLN A 135 7.77 15.32 -16.08
N PRO A 136 8.53 15.72 -17.12
CA PRO A 136 8.14 16.81 -18.00
C PRO A 136 6.75 16.60 -18.60
N LYS A 137 5.93 17.66 -18.67
CA LYS A 137 4.50 17.57 -19.06
C LYS A 137 4.28 16.81 -20.38
N GLU A 138 5.08 17.11 -21.41
CA GLU A 138 4.97 16.45 -22.73
C GLU A 138 5.26 14.95 -22.65
N LEU A 139 6.32 14.57 -21.92
CA LEU A 139 6.71 13.18 -21.75
C LEU A 139 5.69 12.43 -20.87
N THR A 140 5.13 13.10 -19.85
CA THR A 140 4.05 12.56 -19.02
C THR A 140 2.83 12.24 -19.86
N LEU A 141 2.39 13.18 -20.71
CA LEU A 141 1.27 12.96 -21.62
C LEU A 141 1.54 11.79 -22.57
N TYR A 142 2.75 11.69 -23.13
CA TYR A 142 3.14 10.55 -23.96
C TYR A 142 3.03 9.22 -23.19
N MET A 143 3.63 9.13 -22.00
CA MET A 143 3.66 7.91 -21.20
C MET A 143 2.26 7.49 -20.72
N GLU A 144 1.38 8.44 -20.41
CA GLU A 144 -0.03 8.19 -20.08
C GLU A 144 -0.81 7.65 -21.28
N ASN A 145 -0.62 8.22 -22.47
CA ASN A 145 -1.23 7.72 -23.70
C ASN A 145 -0.70 6.33 -24.06
N TYR A 146 0.60 6.09 -23.90
CA TYR A 146 1.24 4.80 -24.09
C TYR A 146 0.67 3.73 -23.14
N ALA A 147 0.52 4.06 -21.86
CA ALA A 147 -0.09 3.18 -20.86
C ALA A 147 -1.56 2.89 -21.16
N LYS A 148 -2.33 3.91 -21.55
CA LYS A 148 -3.74 3.78 -21.93
C LYS A 148 -3.92 2.89 -23.16
N ALA A 149 -3.06 3.02 -24.16
CA ALA A 149 -3.06 2.15 -25.33
C ALA A 149 -2.74 0.70 -24.95
N ASN A 150 -1.72 0.47 -24.13
CA ASN A 150 -1.36 -0.85 -23.66
C ASN A 150 -2.47 -1.51 -22.82
N LEU A 151 -3.14 -0.75 -21.94
CA LEU A 151 -4.29 -1.26 -21.16
C LEU A 151 -5.40 -1.78 -22.06
N LYS A 152 -5.75 -1.08 -23.14
CA LYS A 152 -6.78 -1.54 -24.09
C LYS A 152 -6.42 -2.88 -24.73
N LEU A 153 -5.13 -3.12 -24.99
CA LEU A 153 -4.63 -4.40 -25.50
C LEU A 153 -4.73 -5.50 -24.43
N LEU A 154 -4.29 -5.20 -23.20
CA LEU A 154 -4.31 -6.13 -22.07
C LEU A 154 -5.72 -6.65 -21.76
N LEU A 155 -6.75 -5.82 -21.93
CA LEU A 155 -8.15 -6.23 -21.72
C LEU A 155 -8.61 -7.35 -22.66
N ARG A 156 -7.89 -7.60 -23.75
CA ARG A 156 -8.19 -8.64 -24.75
C ARG A 156 -7.23 -9.82 -24.69
N GLN A 157 -6.27 -9.82 -23.77
CA GLN A 157 -5.26 -10.86 -23.63
C GLN A 157 -5.55 -11.75 -22.42
N CYS A 158 -5.47 -13.07 -22.62
CA CYS A 158 -5.55 -14.05 -21.55
C CYS A 158 -4.19 -14.74 -21.41
N SER A 159 -3.24 -14.09 -20.73
CA SER A 159 -1.87 -14.60 -20.52
C SER A 159 -1.33 -14.21 -19.16
N LEU A 160 -0.34 -14.96 -18.67
CA LEU A 160 0.31 -14.66 -17.38
C LEU A 160 1.01 -13.29 -17.40
N SER A 161 1.60 -12.92 -18.53
CA SER A 161 2.19 -11.59 -18.73
C SER A 161 1.15 -10.47 -18.67
N ALA A 162 -0.07 -10.71 -19.14
CA ALA A 162 -1.16 -9.74 -19.02
C ALA A 162 -1.57 -9.54 -17.54
N VAL A 163 -1.66 -10.63 -16.76
CA VAL A 163 -1.88 -10.55 -15.32
C VAL A 163 -0.79 -9.72 -14.65
N GLN A 164 0.48 -10.02 -14.94
CA GLN A 164 1.63 -9.29 -14.38
C GLN A 164 1.61 -7.81 -14.74
N ALA A 165 1.34 -7.46 -15.99
CA ALA A 165 1.24 -6.07 -16.43
C ALA A 165 0.11 -5.32 -15.71
N LEU A 166 -1.05 -5.95 -15.56
CA LEU A 166 -2.18 -5.37 -14.82
C LEU A 166 -1.86 -5.22 -13.32
N LEU A 167 -1.12 -6.14 -12.72
CA LEU A 167 -0.63 -6.03 -11.33
C LEU A 167 0.33 -4.85 -11.16
N ILE A 168 1.21 -4.60 -12.14
CA ILE A 168 2.08 -3.42 -12.14
C ILE A 168 1.26 -2.13 -12.21
N TYR A 169 0.34 -2.05 -13.19
CA TYR A 169 -0.54 -0.88 -13.34
C TYR A 169 -1.43 -0.64 -12.11
N TYR A 170 -1.92 -1.70 -11.48
CA TYR A 170 -2.67 -1.61 -10.22
C TYR A 170 -1.90 -0.80 -9.17
N ILE A 171 -0.59 -1.01 -9.03
CA ILE A 171 0.27 -0.28 -8.08
C ILE A 171 0.53 1.14 -8.55
N ALA A 172 0.79 1.33 -9.85
CA ALA A 172 1.06 2.65 -10.41
C ALA A 172 -0.15 3.59 -10.22
N TYR A 173 -1.34 3.15 -10.63
CA TYR A 173 -2.57 3.94 -10.49
C TYR A 173 -3.00 4.14 -9.04
N TYR A 174 -2.64 3.22 -8.14
CA TYR A 174 -2.80 3.45 -6.71
C TYR A 174 -1.98 4.67 -6.23
N ARG A 175 -0.70 4.73 -6.60
CA ARG A 175 0.21 5.82 -6.21
C ARG A 175 -0.17 7.16 -6.83
N GLU A 176 -0.73 7.14 -8.02
CA GLU A 176 -1.26 8.33 -8.71
C GLU A 176 -2.63 8.80 -8.15
N GLY A 177 -3.26 8.00 -7.28
CA GLY A 177 -4.62 8.26 -6.83
C GLY A 177 -5.65 8.17 -7.97
N ASN A 178 -5.37 7.38 -9.01
CA ASN A 178 -6.33 7.04 -10.06
C ASN A 178 -7.08 5.75 -9.69
N ILE A 179 -7.99 5.90 -8.73
CA ILE A 179 -8.71 4.80 -8.12
C ILE A 179 -9.57 4.00 -9.10
N PRO A 180 -10.31 4.62 -10.04
CA PRO A 180 -11.08 3.84 -11.02
C PRO A 180 -10.19 2.86 -11.80
N LEU A 181 -9.06 3.32 -12.36
CA LEU A 181 -8.15 2.44 -13.09
C LEU A 181 -7.47 1.41 -12.19
N HIS A 182 -7.12 1.79 -10.96
CA HIS A 182 -6.60 0.85 -9.96
C HIS A 182 -7.56 -0.35 -9.75
N PHE A 183 -8.85 -0.09 -9.53
CA PHE A 183 -9.84 -1.16 -9.35
C PHE A 183 -10.12 -1.94 -10.64
N THR A 184 -10.15 -1.26 -11.80
CA THR A 184 -10.27 -1.92 -13.10
C THR A 184 -9.12 -2.90 -13.32
N CYS A 185 -7.88 -2.49 -13.08
CA CYS A 185 -6.70 -3.35 -13.23
C CYS A 185 -6.80 -4.58 -12.31
N ARG A 186 -7.19 -4.38 -11.04
CA ARG A 186 -7.38 -5.48 -10.09
C ARG A 186 -8.43 -6.49 -10.56
N ALA A 187 -9.61 -5.99 -10.96
CA ALA A 187 -10.72 -6.84 -11.38
C ALA A 187 -10.34 -7.66 -12.61
N HIS A 188 -9.70 -7.05 -13.62
CA HIS A 188 -9.26 -7.76 -14.82
C HIS A 188 -8.12 -8.73 -14.55
N ALA A 189 -7.12 -8.36 -13.75
CA ALA A 189 -6.03 -9.26 -13.37
C ALA A 189 -6.57 -10.51 -12.67
N THR A 190 -7.58 -10.35 -11.81
CA THR A 190 -8.22 -11.47 -11.10
C THR A 190 -8.98 -12.37 -12.07
N ARG A 191 -9.81 -11.80 -12.96
CA ARG A 191 -10.56 -12.58 -13.96
C ARG A 191 -9.64 -13.38 -14.89
N ILE A 192 -8.60 -12.74 -15.41
CA ILE A 192 -7.62 -13.42 -16.28
C ILE A 192 -6.86 -14.48 -15.48
N GLY A 193 -6.45 -14.19 -14.25
CA GLY A 193 -5.79 -15.16 -13.37
C GLY A 193 -6.65 -16.42 -13.15
N TYR A 194 -7.95 -16.25 -12.91
CA TYR A 194 -8.89 -17.38 -12.82
C TYR A 194 -9.03 -18.14 -14.14
N ALA A 195 -9.20 -17.43 -15.25
CA ALA A 195 -9.32 -18.05 -16.57
C ALA A 195 -8.07 -18.88 -16.94
N LEU A 196 -6.90 -18.46 -16.48
CA LEU A 196 -5.64 -19.18 -16.66
C LEU A 196 -5.43 -20.35 -15.68
N GLY A 197 -6.33 -20.53 -14.71
CA GLY A 197 -6.22 -21.57 -13.70
C GLY A 197 -5.00 -21.42 -12.79
N ILE A 198 -4.51 -20.20 -12.53
CA ILE A 198 -3.27 -20.01 -11.73
C ILE A 198 -3.38 -20.53 -10.28
N HIS A 199 -4.60 -20.69 -9.79
CA HIS A 199 -4.95 -21.18 -8.46
C HIS A 199 -4.96 -22.72 -8.40
N LEU A 200 -4.96 -23.40 -9.55
CA LEU A 200 -4.99 -24.85 -9.66
C LEU A 200 -3.60 -25.47 -9.44
N ASP A 201 -3.58 -26.80 -9.29
CA ASP A 201 -2.33 -27.56 -9.20
C ASP A 201 -1.48 -27.35 -10.46
N ASN A 202 -0.24 -26.91 -10.26
CA ASN A 202 0.65 -26.49 -11.33
C ASN A 202 1.64 -27.60 -11.75
N LYS A 203 1.43 -28.87 -11.38
CA LYS A 203 2.35 -30.00 -11.67
C LYS A 203 2.79 -30.09 -13.13
N ILE A 204 1.91 -29.77 -14.08
CA ILE A 204 2.16 -29.86 -15.53
C ILE A 204 3.15 -28.80 -16.06
N PHE A 205 3.39 -27.73 -15.30
CA PHE A 205 4.23 -26.61 -15.75
C PHE A 205 5.71 -26.83 -15.42
N SER A 206 6.60 -26.15 -16.14
CA SER A 206 8.02 -26.09 -15.78
C SER A 206 8.22 -25.44 -14.41
N GLU A 207 9.35 -25.68 -13.75
CA GLU A 207 9.61 -25.08 -12.42
C GLU A 207 9.61 -23.56 -12.45
N LEU A 208 10.10 -22.94 -13.54
CA LEU A 208 10.07 -21.47 -13.72
C LEU A 208 8.63 -20.96 -13.88
N GLU A 209 7.80 -21.66 -14.64
CA GLU A 209 6.40 -21.28 -14.87
C GLU A 209 5.59 -21.46 -13.57
N LYS A 210 5.80 -22.58 -12.83
CA LYS A 210 5.24 -22.79 -11.48
C LYS A 210 5.61 -21.65 -10.55
N TYR A 211 6.88 -21.26 -10.53
CA TYR A 211 7.38 -20.15 -9.72
C TYR A 211 6.68 -18.84 -10.06
N THR A 212 6.62 -18.50 -11.34
CA THR A 212 6.06 -17.25 -11.84
C THR A 212 4.55 -17.16 -11.58
N ARG A 213 3.81 -18.24 -11.83
CA ARG A 213 2.39 -18.36 -11.51
C ARG A 213 2.13 -18.20 -10.02
N ARG A 214 2.98 -18.79 -9.17
CA ARG A 214 2.88 -18.64 -7.73
C ARG A 214 3.05 -17.18 -7.30
N LEU A 215 4.04 -16.46 -7.82
CA LEU A 215 4.20 -15.04 -7.49
C LEU A 215 2.97 -14.21 -7.90
N ALA A 216 2.44 -14.45 -9.11
CA ALA A 216 1.23 -13.79 -9.57
C ALA A 216 0.02 -14.12 -8.66
N LEU A 217 -0.14 -15.39 -8.26
CA LEU A 217 -1.20 -15.82 -7.34
C LEU A 217 -1.07 -15.15 -5.96
N ILE A 218 0.13 -15.10 -5.38
CA ILE A 218 0.39 -14.41 -4.10
C ILE A 218 -0.08 -12.95 -4.21
N LYS A 219 0.28 -12.25 -5.29
CA LYS A 219 -0.15 -10.85 -5.45
C LYS A 219 -1.64 -10.69 -5.70
N LEU A 220 -2.26 -11.56 -6.51
CA LEU A 220 -3.71 -11.55 -6.72
C LEU A 220 -4.48 -11.82 -5.43
N ARG A 221 -4.02 -12.76 -4.60
CA ARG A 221 -4.53 -12.98 -3.24
C ARG A 221 -4.50 -11.69 -2.43
N CYS A 222 -3.35 -11.03 -2.39
CA CYS A 222 -3.14 -9.84 -1.56
C CYS A 222 -4.01 -8.66 -1.96
N ILE A 223 -4.10 -8.33 -3.25
CA ILE A 223 -4.86 -7.17 -3.71
C ILE A 223 -6.37 -7.36 -3.54
N ASN A 224 -6.85 -8.61 -3.58
CA ASN A 224 -8.25 -8.91 -3.32
C ASN A 224 -8.54 -8.87 -1.81
N ILE A 225 -7.68 -9.43 -0.94
CA ILE A 225 -7.84 -9.30 0.53
C ILE A 225 -7.94 -7.83 0.92
N VAL A 226 -6.94 -7.01 0.57
CA VAL A 226 -6.90 -5.59 0.96
C VAL A 226 -8.12 -4.84 0.43
N GLY A 227 -8.55 -5.17 -0.79
CA GLY A 227 -9.67 -4.53 -1.45
C GLY A 227 -11.07 -4.95 -0.97
N SER A 228 -11.23 -6.19 -0.50
CA SER A 228 -12.54 -6.76 -0.17
C SER A 228 -12.75 -7.01 1.31
N SER A 229 -11.73 -7.42 2.07
CA SER A 229 -11.90 -7.90 3.45
C SER A 229 -11.86 -6.80 4.51
N SER A 230 -11.12 -5.71 4.26
CA SER A 230 -10.96 -4.67 5.28
C SER A 230 -12.10 -3.66 5.28
N HIS A 231 -12.70 -3.39 4.11
CA HIS A 231 -13.46 -2.16 3.90
C HIS A 231 -14.70 -2.34 2.99
N ASN A 232 -14.98 -3.54 2.47
CA ASN A 232 -16.07 -3.79 1.51
C ASN A 232 -16.09 -2.83 0.31
N LEU A 233 -14.93 -2.31 -0.11
CA LEU A 233 -14.85 -1.29 -1.16
C LEU A 233 -15.31 -1.80 -2.50
N THR A 234 -15.16 -3.10 -2.67
CA THR A 234 -15.33 -3.78 -3.92
C THR A 234 -15.60 -5.25 -3.67
N ALA A 235 -16.33 -5.88 -4.59
CA ALA A 235 -16.55 -7.31 -4.57
C ALA A 235 -15.22 -8.07 -4.45
N ASN A 236 -15.20 -9.08 -3.59
CA ASN A 236 -14.13 -10.07 -3.63
C ASN A 236 -14.32 -10.92 -4.89
N PHE A 237 -13.36 -10.88 -5.79
CA PHE A 237 -13.39 -11.71 -7.00
C PHE A 237 -12.66 -13.04 -6.81
N LEU A 238 -12.05 -13.29 -5.64
CA LEU A 238 -11.53 -14.60 -5.27
C LEU A 238 -12.66 -15.45 -4.70
N THR A 239 -13.04 -16.50 -5.43
CA THR A 239 -13.95 -17.55 -4.96
C THR A 239 -13.24 -18.54 -4.05
N GLU A 240 -11.91 -18.68 -4.21
CA GLU A 240 -11.10 -19.62 -3.45
C GLU A 240 -9.73 -19.02 -3.16
N PHE A 241 -9.26 -19.22 -1.94
CA PHE A 241 -7.90 -18.83 -1.57
C PHE A 241 -6.90 -19.92 -1.91
N GLY A 242 -7.32 -21.19 -1.95
CA GLY A 242 -6.43 -22.36 -2.07
C GLY A 242 -5.57 -22.58 -0.82
N PRO A 243 -4.92 -23.75 -0.68
CA PRO A 243 -4.05 -24.03 0.45
C PRO A 243 -2.79 -23.13 0.43
N LEU A 244 -2.21 -22.90 1.61
CA LEU A 244 -0.87 -22.34 1.71
C LEU A 244 0.11 -23.31 1.06
N ASN A 245 0.91 -22.83 0.12
CA ASN A 245 1.95 -23.66 -0.46
C ASN A 245 3.08 -23.82 0.56
N ILE A 246 3.25 -25.06 1.04
CA ILE A 246 4.24 -25.40 2.08
C ILE A 246 5.68 -25.27 1.54
N LYS A 247 5.91 -25.43 0.22
CA LYS A 247 7.24 -25.25 -0.35
C LYS A 247 7.62 -23.78 -0.25
N SER A 248 8.78 -23.47 0.30
CA SER A 248 9.27 -22.07 0.33
C SER A 248 9.73 -21.61 -1.05
N ILE A 249 9.62 -20.31 -1.32
CA ILE A 249 10.26 -19.66 -2.47
C ILE A 249 11.77 -19.79 -2.33
N GLU A 250 12.41 -20.35 -3.36
CA GLU A 250 13.85 -20.58 -3.40
C GLU A 250 14.62 -19.34 -3.89
N PRO A 251 15.76 -18.96 -3.26
CA PRO A 251 16.55 -17.79 -3.66
C PRO A 251 17.06 -17.81 -5.11
N LYS A 252 17.29 -18.99 -5.69
CA LYS A 252 17.82 -19.13 -7.06
C LYS A 252 17.01 -18.37 -8.12
N TRP A 253 15.70 -18.21 -7.91
CA TRP A 253 14.83 -17.48 -8.84
C TRP A 253 15.00 -15.96 -8.77
N GLN A 254 15.62 -15.45 -7.71
CA GLN A 254 15.89 -14.02 -7.51
C GLN A 254 17.40 -13.71 -7.55
N THR A 255 18.26 -14.72 -7.71
CA THR A 255 19.71 -14.54 -7.85
C THR A 255 20.00 -14.01 -9.25
N SER A 256 20.41 -12.76 -9.35
CA SER A 256 20.74 -12.17 -10.65
C SER A 256 21.97 -12.84 -11.27
N ASN A 257 22.10 -12.72 -12.58
CA ASN A 257 23.26 -13.12 -13.36
C ASN A 257 23.70 -11.93 -14.23
N LYS A 258 24.84 -12.06 -14.93
CA LYS A 258 25.39 -10.97 -15.77
C LYS A 258 24.45 -10.47 -16.87
N SER A 259 23.41 -11.23 -17.22
CA SER A 259 22.39 -10.84 -18.20
C SER A 259 21.12 -10.26 -17.56
N SER A 260 21.01 -10.26 -16.24
CA SER A 260 19.88 -9.70 -15.50
C SER A 260 19.90 -8.16 -15.56
N VAL A 261 18.71 -7.56 -15.51
CA VAL A 261 18.56 -6.08 -15.55
C VAL A 261 19.25 -5.40 -14.38
N ILE A 262 19.19 -6.02 -13.20
CA ILE A 262 20.01 -5.63 -12.05
C ILE A 262 21.03 -6.73 -11.83
N TYR A 263 22.31 -6.35 -11.75
CA TYR A 263 23.42 -7.23 -11.41
C TYR A 263 24.28 -6.59 -10.34
N TYR A 264 24.63 -7.38 -9.32
CA TYR A 264 25.60 -7.01 -8.29
C TYR A 264 26.89 -7.78 -8.60
N GLU A 265 28.00 -7.05 -8.74
CA GLU A 265 29.30 -7.64 -9.04
C GLU A 265 29.75 -8.56 -7.91
N ASP A 266 29.61 -8.09 -6.66
CA ASP A 266 29.91 -8.88 -5.47
C ASP A 266 28.96 -10.07 -5.33
N GLU A 267 29.53 -11.27 -5.17
CA GLU A 267 28.77 -12.51 -5.08
C GLU A 267 27.96 -12.61 -3.79
N ASN A 268 28.51 -12.16 -2.66
CA ASN A 268 27.83 -12.20 -1.38
C ASN A 268 26.64 -11.23 -1.38
N GLU A 269 26.82 -10.02 -1.89
CA GLU A 269 25.76 -9.03 -2.07
C GLU A 269 24.62 -9.60 -2.92
N ARG A 270 24.97 -10.21 -4.05
CA ARG A 270 24.02 -10.81 -4.99
C ARG A 270 23.22 -11.96 -4.38
N LEU A 271 23.90 -12.89 -3.70
CA LEU A 271 23.27 -14.04 -3.05
C LEU A 271 22.40 -13.58 -1.87
N LEU A 272 22.90 -12.65 -1.06
CA LEU A 272 22.17 -12.10 0.08
C LEU A 272 20.89 -11.39 -0.36
N TYR A 273 20.96 -10.53 -1.39
CA TYR A 273 19.79 -9.88 -1.95
C TYR A 273 18.72 -10.90 -2.38
N ALA A 274 19.14 -11.98 -3.05
CA ALA A 274 18.23 -13.03 -3.49
C ALA A 274 17.59 -13.79 -2.31
N VAL A 275 18.37 -14.10 -1.28
CA VAL A 275 17.91 -14.74 -0.03
C VAL A 275 16.91 -13.84 0.69
N CYS A 276 17.23 -12.56 0.88
CA CYS A 276 16.35 -11.60 1.52
C CYS A 276 15.04 -11.42 0.73
N SER A 277 15.11 -11.29 -0.59
CA SER A 277 13.92 -11.20 -1.45
C SER A 277 13.05 -12.45 -1.35
N ALA A 278 13.64 -13.65 -1.34
CA ALA A 278 12.89 -14.90 -1.20
C ALA A 278 12.17 -14.99 0.16
N HIS A 279 12.87 -14.68 1.25
CA HIS A 279 12.27 -14.65 2.58
C HIS A 279 11.17 -13.59 2.70
N PHE A 280 11.35 -12.41 2.11
CA PHE A 280 10.32 -11.38 2.09
C PHE A 280 9.05 -11.84 1.36
N ILE A 281 9.18 -12.53 0.22
CA ILE A 281 8.04 -13.12 -0.49
C ILE A 281 7.33 -14.15 0.38
N ASN A 282 8.08 -15.05 1.03
CA ASN A 282 7.50 -16.08 1.89
C ASN A 282 6.80 -15.48 3.12
N PHE A 283 7.40 -14.47 3.75
CA PHE A 283 6.77 -13.69 4.82
C PHE A 283 5.43 -13.11 4.37
N PHE A 284 5.41 -12.48 3.20
CA PHE A 284 4.22 -11.82 2.69
C PHE A 284 3.09 -12.83 2.38
N ASP A 285 3.41 -13.98 1.80
CA ASP A 285 2.46 -15.08 1.55
C ASP A 285 1.91 -15.65 2.87
N GLU A 286 2.78 -16.01 3.82
CA GLU A 286 2.38 -16.54 5.13
C GLU A 286 1.52 -15.53 5.92
N LEU A 287 1.94 -14.27 5.97
CA LEU A 287 1.21 -13.20 6.66
C LEU A 287 -0.21 -13.06 6.11
N LYS A 288 -0.35 -12.93 4.79
CA LYS A 288 -1.64 -12.68 4.14
C LYS A 288 -2.53 -13.92 4.18
N TYR A 289 -1.93 -15.11 4.13
CA TYR A 289 -2.64 -16.35 4.41
C TYR A 289 -3.18 -16.39 5.84
N SER A 290 -2.37 -16.05 6.86
CA SER A 290 -2.83 -16.00 8.26
C SER A 290 -3.97 -15.01 8.48
N VAL A 291 -3.94 -13.85 7.83
CA VAL A 291 -5.03 -12.87 7.87
C VAL A 291 -6.29 -13.42 7.20
N ASN A 292 -6.17 -14.00 6.01
CA ASN A 292 -7.34 -14.44 5.23
C ASN A 292 -7.98 -15.72 5.77
N ASN A 293 -7.17 -16.68 6.22
CA ASN A 293 -7.65 -17.93 6.83
C ASN A 293 -8.21 -17.71 8.24
N SER A 294 -8.23 -16.47 8.72
CA SER A 294 -8.87 -16.15 9.98
C SER A 294 -10.39 -16.25 9.87
N LEU A 295 -10.99 -16.92 10.85
CA LEU A 295 -12.46 -16.99 10.94
C LEU A 295 -13.04 -15.75 11.63
N TYR A 296 -12.22 -14.85 12.17
CA TYR A 296 -12.70 -13.77 13.03
C TYR A 296 -13.64 -12.81 12.29
N SER A 297 -13.42 -12.52 10.99
CA SER A 297 -14.31 -11.64 10.22
C SER A 297 -15.73 -12.21 10.05
N SER A 298 -15.87 -13.54 10.10
CA SER A 298 -17.15 -14.27 10.04
C SER A 298 -17.62 -14.80 11.40
N ALA A 299 -16.82 -14.60 12.45
CA ALA A 299 -17.12 -15.15 13.77
C ALA A 299 -18.35 -14.46 14.37
N ARG A 300 -19.16 -15.24 15.07
CA ARG A 300 -20.19 -14.69 15.96
C ARG A 300 -19.52 -13.82 17.02
N GLU A 301 -20.23 -12.79 17.46
CA GLU A 301 -19.70 -11.79 18.41
C GLU A 301 -19.08 -12.42 19.66
N SER A 302 -19.73 -13.43 20.25
CA SER A 302 -19.23 -14.17 21.41
C SER A 302 -17.89 -14.90 21.20
N ARG A 303 -17.54 -15.23 19.94
CA ARG A 303 -16.27 -15.90 19.58
C ARG A 303 -15.29 -14.97 18.87
N TYR A 304 -15.68 -13.72 18.61
CA TYR A 304 -14.89 -12.80 17.81
C TYR A 304 -13.52 -12.55 18.46
N LYS A 305 -13.50 -12.25 19.76
CA LYS A 305 -12.26 -11.96 20.50
C LYS A 305 -11.30 -13.17 20.55
N SER A 306 -11.83 -14.38 20.69
CA SER A 306 -11.00 -15.60 20.73
C SER A 306 -10.37 -15.89 19.36
N GLU A 307 -11.15 -15.79 18.28
CA GLU A 307 -10.64 -15.97 16.91
C GLU A 307 -9.64 -14.87 16.54
N TRP A 308 -9.94 -13.62 16.89
CA TRP A 308 -9.03 -12.50 16.70
C TRP A 308 -7.70 -12.71 17.42
N ASN A 309 -7.73 -13.18 18.68
CA ASN A 309 -6.53 -13.47 19.45
C ASN A 309 -5.70 -14.61 18.84
N LYS A 310 -6.36 -15.64 18.31
CA LYS A 310 -5.71 -16.74 17.58
C LYS A 310 -4.98 -16.20 16.35
N THR A 311 -5.67 -15.43 15.52
CA THR A 311 -5.07 -14.81 14.32
C THR A 311 -3.92 -13.87 14.67
N ARG A 312 -4.06 -13.05 15.72
CA ARG A 312 -2.99 -12.18 16.20
C ARG A 312 -1.74 -12.99 16.57
N LYS A 313 -1.91 -14.12 17.28
CA LYS A 313 -0.80 -15.01 17.64
C LYS A 313 -0.14 -15.59 16.38
N ASP A 314 -0.92 -16.04 15.40
CA ASP A 314 -0.38 -16.59 14.15
C ASP A 314 0.44 -15.56 13.38
N ILE A 315 -0.09 -14.35 13.20
CA ILE A 315 0.59 -13.24 12.53
C ILE A 315 1.86 -12.83 13.27
N THR A 316 1.81 -12.77 14.61
CA THR A 316 2.98 -12.44 15.44
C THR A 316 4.06 -13.51 15.33
N ARG A 317 3.69 -14.79 15.28
CA ARG A 317 4.62 -15.91 15.05
C ARG A 317 5.30 -15.81 13.70
N VAL A 318 4.54 -15.49 12.64
CA VAL A 318 5.10 -15.26 11.29
C VAL A 318 6.10 -14.09 11.34
N TYR A 319 5.71 -12.95 11.90
CA TYR A 319 6.61 -11.80 12.04
C TYR A 319 7.91 -12.16 12.78
N GLN A 320 7.82 -12.75 13.97
CA GLN A 320 8.99 -13.14 14.77
C GLN A 320 9.91 -14.13 14.05
N LYS A 321 9.35 -15.09 13.30
CA LYS A 321 10.13 -16.03 12.47
C LYS A 321 11.01 -15.26 11.49
N TYR A 322 10.44 -14.32 10.74
CA TYR A 322 11.18 -13.60 9.71
C TYR A 322 12.11 -12.53 10.25
N THR A 323 11.76 -11.86 11.36
CA THR A 323 12.68 -10.96 12.07
C THR A 323 13.96 -11.69 12.50
N ARG A 324 13.84 -12.88 13.11
CA ARG A 324 15.02 -13.69 13.49
C ARG A 324 15.87 -14.10 12.30
N ILE A 325 15.24 -14.41 11.16
CA ILE A 325 15.97 -14.72 9.91
C ILE A 325 16.79 -13.51 9.47
N PHE A 326 16.20 -12.32 9.40
CA PHE A 326 16.94 -11.12 8.96
C PHE A 326 18.02 -10.69 9.97
N GLN A 327 17.77 -10.81 11.27
CA GLN A 327 18.79 -10.57 12.29
C GLN A 327 19.97 -11.54 12.17
N SER A 328 19.69 -12.83 11.94
CA SER A 328 20.74 -13.82 11.68
C SER A 328 21.53 -13.49 10.41
N LEU A 329 20.86 -13.15 9.31
CA LEU A 329 21.52 -12.72 8.08
C LEU A 329 22.38 -11.48 8.30
N ASN A 330 21.93 -10.52 9.10
CA ASN A 330 22.69 -9.33 9.43
C ASN A 330 23.98 -9.66 10.19
N SER A 331 23.94 -10.62 11.11
CA SER A 331 25.13 -11.10 11.83
C SER A 331 26.10 -11.88 10.94
N VAL A 332 25.59 -12.62 9.94
CA VAL A 332 26.42 -13.39 9.00
C VAL A 332 27.05 -12.50 7.92
N TYR A 333 26.38 -11.42 7.53
CA TYR A 333 26.78 -10.50 6.47
C TYR A 333 26.87 -9.04 6.99
N PRO A 334 27.77 -8.73 7.93
CA PRO A 334 27.84 -7.41 8.57
C PRO A 334 28.16 -6.28 7.58
N ASP A 335 28.91 -6.55 6.52
CA ASP A 335 29.25 -5.54 5.49
C ASP A 335 28.04 -5.16 4.62
N TYR A 336 26.96 -5.96 4.67
CA TYR A 336 25.77 -5.78 3.86
C TYR A 336 24.52 -5.45 4.69
N THR A 337 24.70 -4.89 5.89
CA THR A 337 23.59 -4.50 6.79
C THR A 337 22.51 -3.65 6.10
N GLN A 338 22.88 -2.80 5.15
CA GLN A 338 21.91 -2.01 4.40
C GLN A 338 20.85 -2.87 3.66
N ILE A 339 21.21 -4.05 3.17
CA ILE A 339 20.31 -4.95 2.45
C ILE A 339 19.39 -5.67 3.43
N THR A 340 19.96 -6.28 4.47
CA THR A 340 19.20 -7.03 5.48
C THR A 340 18.26 -6.11 6.24
N SER A 341 18.74 -4.96 6.71
CA SER A 341 17.93 -3.96 7.42
C SER A 341 16.79 -3.45 6.55
N LYS A 342 17.00 -3.24 5.24
CA LYS A 342 15.92 -2.81 4.33
C LYS A 342 14.76 -3.81 4.27
N TYR A 343 15.04 -5.11 4.23
CA TYR A 343 13.99 -6.14 4.19
C TYR A 343 13.38 -6.42 5.58
N GLU A 344 14.19 -6.45 6.65
CA GLU A 344 13.71 -6.54 8.03
C GLU A 344 12.70 -5.42 8.31
N PHE A 345 13.07 -4.23 7.90
CA PHE A 345 12.23 -3.08 8.04
C PHE A 345 10.92 -3.18 7.25
N GLN A 346 10.94 -3.71 6.02
CA GLN A 346 9.71 -3.92 5.25
C GLN A 346 8.76 -4.89 5.96
N ILE A 347 9.27 -5.99 6.52
CA ILE A 347 8.42 -6.93 7.27
C ILE A 347 7.82 -6.30 8.52
N CYS A 348 8.57 -5.43 9.22
CA CYS A 348 8.05 -4.68 10.37
C CYS A 348 6.89 -3.78 9.96
N ILE A 349 7.02 -3.02 8.88
CA ILE A 349 5.94 -2.15 8.38
C ILE A 349 4.68 -2.96 8.10
N PHE A 350 4.77 -4.07 7.36
CA PHE A 350 3.61 -4.88 7.03
C PHE A 350 2.97 -5.54 8.25
N TYR A 351 3.77 -5.92 9.24
CA TYR A 351 3.27 -6.46 10.51
C TYR A 351 2.47 -5.40 11.28
N HIS A 352 3.05 -4.22 11.48
CA HIS A 352 2.40 -3.13 12.22
C HIS A 352 1.15 -2.61 11.51
N ASP A 353 1.19 -2.43 10.19
CA ASP A 353 0.03 -2.07 9.36
C ASP A 353 -1.11 -3.10 9.51
N THR A 354 -0.77 -4.40 9.45
CA THR A 354 -1.76 -5.47 9.65
C THR A 354 -2.35 -5.44 11.07
N MET A 355 -1.54 -5.16 12.09
CA MET A 355 -2.02 -5.04 13.47
C MET A 355 -2.92 -3.83 13.68
N VAL A 356 -2.62 -2.69 13.06
CA VAL A 356 -3.49 -1.50 13.10
C VAL A 356 -4.85 -1.80 12.47
N ASP A 357 -4.90 -2.45 11.30
CA ASP A 357 -6.17 -2.86 10.68
C ASP A 357 -6.94 -3.84 11.57
N MET A 358 -6.27 -4.84 12.14
CA MET A 358 -6.89 -5.81 13.05
C MET A 358 -7.44 -5.17 14.33
N ASN A 359 -6.71 -4.25 14.94
CA ASN A 359 -7.15 -3.55 16.15
C ASN A 359 -8.32 -2.60 15.85
N SER A 360 -8.29 -1.93 14.68
CA SER A 360 -9.41 -1.09 14.24
C SER A 360 -10.70 -1.91 14.13
N LYS A 361 -10.61 -3.12 13.56
CA LYS A 361 -11.75 -4.04 13.46
C LYS A 361 -12.24 -4.52 14.81
N LEU A 362 -11.32 -4.79 15.75
CA LEU A 362 -11.66 -5.21 17.11
C LEU A 362 -12.49 -4.16 17.85
N ILE A 363 -12.09 -2.89 17.80
CA ILE A 363 -12.77 -1.77 18.47
C ILE A 363 -14.13 -1.45 17.86
N ASN A 364 -14.24 -1.58 16.55
CA ASN A 364 -15.52 -1.40 15.88
C ASN A 364 -16.49 -2.55 16.19
N LYS A 365 -16.02 -3.67 16.73
CA LYS A 365 -16.82 -4.87 16.98
C LYS A 365 -17.11 -5.14 18.45
N ILE A 366 -16.25 -4.69 19.37
CA ILE A 366 -16.39 -4.92 20.82
C ILE A 366 -16.42 -3.56 21.51
N GLU A 367 -17.50 -3.27 22.22
CA GLU A 367 -17.68 -2.00 22.95
C GLU A 367 -16.77 -1.95 24.20
N ASP A 368 -16.73 -3.03 24.98
CA ASP A 368 -15.99 -3.11 26.24
C ASP A 368 -14.61 -3.74 26.07
N LEU A 369 -13.69 -2.98 25.48
CA LEU A 369 -12.27 -3.38 25.42
C LEU A 369 -11.55 -3.06 26.72
N ASN A 370 -10.68 -3.97 27.15
CA ASN A 370 -9.81 -3.72 28.29
C ASN A 370 -8.66 -2.79 27.89
N SER A 371 -8.08 -2.12 28.88
CA SER A 371 -6.94 -1.19 28.67
C SER A 371 -5.77 -1.83 27.92
N SER A 372 -5.47 -3.10 28.21
CA SER A 372 -4.37 -3.83 27.54
C SER A 372 -4.56 -3.96 26.02
N ASP A 373 -5.80 -4.12 25.55
CA ASP A 373 -6.10 -4.19 24.12
C ASP A 373 -5.92 -2.80 23.46
N ILE A 374 -6.31 -1.73 24.14
CA ILE A 374 -6.11 -0.34 23.69
C ILE A 374 -4.63 0.03 23.66
N ASP A 375 -3.88 -0.29 24.72
CA ASP A 375 -2.44 0.00 24.81
C ASP A 375 -1.65 -0.69 23.69
N LYS A 376 -2.00 -1.93 23.36
CA LYS A 376 -1.38 -2.66 22.23
C LYS A 376 -1.67 -1.99 20.90
N ALA A 377 -2.89 -1.51 20.70
CA ALA A 377 -3.24 -0.83 19.46
C ALA A 377 -2.48 0.50 19.33
N VAL A 378 -2.41 1.28 20.40
CA VAL A 378 -1.62 2.53 20.44
C VAL A 378 -0.14 2.24 20.21
N TYR A 379 0.42 1.17 20.79
CA TYR A 379 1.80 0.75 20.52
C TYR A 379 2.07 0.54 19.02
N HIS A 380 1.16 -0.09 18.29
CA HIS A 380 1.35 -0.27 16.84
C HIS A 380 1.25 1.05 16.07
N LEU A 381 0.36 1.96 16.47
CA LEU A 381 0.29 3.31 15.90
C LEU A 381 1.57 4.10 16.16
N ASP A 382 2.08 4.05 17.39
CA ASP A 382 3.30 4.73 17.82
C ASP A 382 4.51 4.27 17.03
N TRP A 383 4.63 2.96 16.83
CA TRP A 383 5.67 2.39 16.00
C TRP A 383 5.58 2.93 14.57
N MET A 384 4.37 2.91 13.95
CA MET A 384 4.18 3.42 12.59
C MET A 384 4.43 4.92 12.47
N PHE A 385 4.04 5.72 13.46
CA PHE A 385 4.28 7.15 13.49
C PHE A 385 5.79 7.44 13.53
N ASN A 386 6.50 6.88 14.52
CA ASN A 386 7.93 7.05 14.67
C ASN A 386 8.67 6.62 13.39
N TYR A 387 8.18 5.54 12.79
CA TYR A 387 8.70 5.04 11.53
C TYR A 387 8.56 6.06 10.39
N ILE A 388 7.35 6.54 10.13
CA ILE A 388 7.09 7.50 9.05
C ILE A 388 7.88 8.79 9.26
N TYR A 389 7.95 9.26 10.50
CA TYR A 389 8.62 10.50 10.87
C TYR A 389 10.15 10.39 10.69
N SER A 390 10.75 9.27 11.11
CA SER A 390 12.20 9.06 10.98
C SER A 390 12.68 9.00 9.53
N ASN A 391 11.80 8.60 8.60
CA ASN A 391 12.14 8.49 7.19
C ASN A 391 11.92 9.77 6.37
N ASN A 392 11.19 10.77 6.90
CA ASN A 392 10.97 12.11 6.37
C ASN A 392 11.02 12.29 4.83
N GLN A 393 10.37 11.40 4.06
CA GLN A 393 10.28 11.57 2.61
C GLN A 393 8.97 12.31 2.28
N ALA A 394 9.11 13.53 1.75
CA ALA A 394 8.02 14.38 1.27
C ALA A 394 7.34 13.79 0.02
N ARG A 395 6.53 12.75 0.22
CA ARG A 395 5.81 12.03 -0.84
C ARG A 395 4.31 12.02 -0.52
N THR A 396 3.47 12.10 -1.56
CA THR A 396 2.00 12.02 -1.43
C THR A 396 1.55 10.81 -0.62
N PHE A 397 2.19 9.66 -0.84
CA PHE A 397 1.91 8.44 -0.08
C PHE A 397 2.18 8.59 1.43
N THR A 398 3.27 9.28 1.80
CA THR A 398 3.59 9.58 3.20
C THR A 398 2.48 10.41 3.85
N GLN A 399 1.94 11.42 3.16
CA GLN A 399 0.84 12.24 3.68
C GLN A 399 -0.45 11.44 3.89
N THR A 400 -0.78 10.56 2.94
CA THR A 400 -1.93 9.65 3.09
C THR A 400 -1.77 8.76 4.32
N LEU A 401 -0.58 8.21 4.55
CA LEU A 401 -0.31 7.39 5.74
C LEU A 401 -0.37 8.21 7.04
N ILE A 402 0.22 9.42 7.07
CA ILE A 402 0.16 10.32 8.24
C ILE A 402 -1.31 10.63 8.56
N THR A 403 -2.10 10.98 7.56
CA THR A 403 -3.52 11.29 7.75
C THR A 403 -4.29 10.08 8.29
N LEU A 404 -4.07 8.90 7.70
CA LEU A 404 -4.70 7.67 8.16
C LEU A 404 -4.34 7.35 9.61
N LEU A 405 -3.07 7.45 9.99
CA LEU A 405 -2.65 7.28 11.39
C LEU A 405 -3.28 8.32 12.30
N GLY A 406 -3.38 9.57 11.86
CA GLY A 406 -4.05 10.63 12.61
C GLY A 406 -5.51 10.31 12.90
N TYR A 407 -6.26 9.82 11.90
CA TYR A 407 -7.64 9.36 12.10
C TYR A 407 -7.73 8.19 13.07
N GLN A 408 -6.79 7.25 12.98
CA GLN A 408 -6.72 6.15 13.93
C GLN A 408 -6.50 6.70 15.34
N TYR A 409 -5.47 7.49 15.59
CA TYR A 409 -5.22 8.12 16.89
C TYR A 409 -6.43 8.84 17.46
N LEU A 410 -7.16 9.61 16.64
CA LEU A 410 -8.39 10.28 17.05
C LEU A 410 -9.47 9.28 17.51
N SER A 411 -9.62 8.15 16.83
CA SER A 411 -10.57 7.10 17.23
C SER A 411 -10.19 6.38 18.52
N TYR A 412 -8.89 6.30 18.83
CA TYR A 412 -8.38 5.71 20.08
C TYR A 412 -8.41 6.67 21.26
N TYR A 413 -8.40 7.99 21.02
CA TYR A 413 -8.17 9.00 22.05
C TYR A 413 -9.07 8.84 23.28
N LYS A 414 -10.39 8.72 23.08
CA LYS A 414 -11.36 8.61 24.18
C LYS A 414 -11.25 7.29 24.97
N LEU A 415 -10.65 6.26 24.38
CA LEU A 415 -10.47 4.94 25.02
C LEU A 415 -9.18 4.86 25.85
N CYS A 416 -8.29 5.84 25.72
CA CYS A 416 -6.97 5.83 26.33
C CYS A 416 -6.97 6.44 27.74
N SER A 417 -5.95 6.07 28.54
CA SER A 417 -5.62 6.71 29.82
C SER A 417 -5.20 8.18 29.62
N PRO A 418 -5.25 9.02 30.68
CA PRO A 418 -4.85 10.43 30.58
C PRO A 418 -3.42 10.64 30.04
N SER A 419 -2.45 9.83 30.49
CA SER A 419 -1.06 9.93 30.00
C SER A 419 -0.94 9.58 28.52
N THR A 420 -1.63 8.52 28.08
CA THR A 420 -1.66 8.14 26.66
C THR A 420 -2.36 9.18 25.80
N ARG A 421 -3.43 9.81 26.30
CA ARG A 421 -4.13 10.93 25.62
C ARG A 421 -3.19 12.11 25.36
N GLN A 422 -2.39 12.52 26.35
CA GLN A 422 -1.40 13.59 26.18
C GLN A 422 -0.37 13.26 25.10
N ASN A 423 0.13 12.01 25.08
CA ASN A 423 1.05 11.55 24.05
C ASN A 423 0.41 11.57 22.65
N ILE A 424 -0.84 11.12 22.54
CA ILE A 424 -1.61 11.17 21.29
C ILE A 424 -1.77 12.62 20.80
N GLN A 425 -2.10 13.56 21.69
CA GLN A 425 -2.20 14.98 21.34
C GLN A 425 -0.88 15.52 20.80
N ALA A 426 0.25 15.25 21.47
CA ALA A 426 1.56 15.68 21.02
C ALA A 426 1.92 15.15 19.62
N LYS A 427 1.56 13.90 19.33
CA LYS A 427 1.79 13.29 18.00
C LYS A 427 0.88 13.87 16.93
N LEU A 428 -0.41 14.08 17.23
CA LEU A 428 -1.34 14.72 16.30
C LEU A 428 -0.88 16.13 15.92
N VAL A 429 -0.33 16.90 16.86
CA VAL A 429 0.30 18.20 16.58
C VAL A 429 1.45 18.05 15.59
N GLN A 430 2.37 17.12 15.83
CA GLN A 430 3.50 16.86 14.93
C GLN A 430 3.05 16.44 13.53
N MET A 431 2.02 15.59 13.44
CA MET A 431 1.42 15.18 12.17
C MET A 431 0.82 16.37 11.42
N ILE A 432 0.03 17.21 12.08
CA ILE A 432 -0.59 18.40 11.48
C ILE A 432 0.48 19.38 10.99
N GLN A 433 1.50 19.64 11.80
CA GLN A 433 2.64 20.49 11.42
C GLN A 433 3.38 19.93 10.19
N THR A 434 3.64 18.62 10.17
CA THR A 434 4.29 17.96 9.03
C THR A 434 3.45 18.08 7.75
N LEU A 435 2.15 17.83 7.85
CA LEU A 435 1.23 17.95 6.71
C LEU A 435 1.10 19.39 6.22
N ALA A 436 1.16 20.38 7.12
CA ALA A 436 1.18 21.79 6.76
C ALA A 436 2.45 22.19 6.00
N ILE A 437 3.63 21.72 6.42
CA ILE A 437 4.91 21.97 5.73
C ILE A 437 4.88 21.42 4.30
N TYR A 438 4.31 20.23 4.12
CA TYR A 438 4.24 19.55 2.84
C TYR A 438 2.86 19.68 2.19
N TYR A 439 2.10 20.73 2.45
CA TYR A 439 0.70 20.82 2.04
C TYR A 439 0.48 20.61 0.53
N ILE A 440 -0.40 19.65 0.18
CA ILE A 440 -0.83 19.38 -1.20
C ILE A 440 -2.34 19.64 -1.30
N PRO A 441 -2.81 20.52 -2.20
CA PRO A 441 -4.23 20.82 -2.36
C PRO A 441 -5.12 19.60 -2.57
N SER A 442 -4.65 18.56 -3.27
CA SER A 442 -5.42 17.33 -3.48
C SER A 442 -5.74 16.53 -2.20
N ASN A 443 -5.10 16.88 -1.08
CA ASN A 443 -5.30 16.28 0.24
C ASN A 443 -6.01 17.24 1.22
N ALA A 444 -6.50 18.39 0.75
CA ALA A 444 -7.05 19.46 1.59
C ALA A 444 -8.17 18.96 2.51
N LEU A 445 -9.13 18.20 1.98
CA LEU A 445 -10.24 17.67 2.77
C LEU A 445 -9.74 16.79 3.92
N SER A 446 -8.84 15.85 3.62
CA SER A 446 -8.28 14.95 4.61
C SER A 446 -7.53 15.69 5.72
N PHE A 447 -6.78 16.72 5.33
CA PHE A 447 -6.06 17.56 6.27
C PHE A 447 -7.00 18.35 7.19
N ILE A 448 -8.08 18.94 6.65
CA ILE A 448 -9.07 19.67 7.46
C ILE A 448 -9.76 18.73 8.44
N ILE A 449 -10.21 17.56 8.01
CA ILE A 449 -10.86 16.57 8.89
C ILE A 449 -9.95 16.20 10.05
N LEU A 450 -8.67 15.95 9.79
CA LEU A 450 -7.70 15.64 10.83
C LEU A 450 -7.55 16.81 11.83
N LYS A 451 -7.42 18.03 11.31
CA LYS A 451 -7.27 19.25 12.13
C LYS A 451 -8.51 19.51 13.00
N ASN A 452 -9.70 19.35 12.45
CA ASN A 452 -10.96 19.51 13.18
C ASN A 452 -11.15 18.41 14.25
N GLY A 453 -10.77 17.17 13.92
CA GLY A 453 -10.70 16.09 14.90
C GLY A 453 -9.78 16.44 16.07
N TYR A 454 -8.58 16.94 15.79
CA TYR A 454 -7.63 17.39 16.82
C TYR A 454 -8.21 18.53 17.67
N ARG A 455 -8.82 19.55 17.07
CA ARG A 455 -9.49 20.64 17.81
C ARG A 455 -10.55 20.12 18.78
N SER A 456 -11.35 19.16 18.33
CA SER A 456 -12.43 18.60 19.16
C SER A 456 -11.91 17.94 20.44
N ILE A 457 -10.75 17.27 20.39
CA ILE A 457 -10.18 16.60 21.56
C ILE A 457 -9.38 17.54 22.47
N VAL A 458 -8.97 18.72 21.98
CA VAL A 458 -8.33 19.75 22.80
C VAL A 458 -9.39 20.56 23.56
N GLY A 459 -10.52 20.86 22.91
CA GLY A 459 -11.66 21.54 23.54
C GLY A 459 -12.28 20.71 24.68
N ASP A 460 -12.38 19.38 24.51
CA ASP A 460 -12.89 18.44 25.51
C ASP A 460 -12.08 18.43 26.85
N ASN A 461 -10.86 18.99 26.88
CA ASN A 461 -10.03 19.06 28.10
C ASN A 461 -10.23 20.36 28.92
N ILE A 462 -11.05 21.30 28.42
CA ILE A 462 -11.29 22.61 29.05
C ILE A 462 -12.66 22.64 29.79
N SER A 463 -13.50 21.63 29.58
CA SER A 463 -14.75 21.37 30.32
C SER A 463 -14.53 20.30 31.38
#